data_AF-A0A2T2QX78-F1
#
_entry.id   AF-A0A2T2QX78-F1
#
_cell.length_a   1.000
_cell.length_b   1.000
_cell.length_c   1.000
_cell.angle_alpha   90.00
_cell.angle_beta   90.00
_cell.angle_gamma   90.00
#
_symmetry.space_group_name_H-M   'P 1'
#
loop_
_entity.id
_entity.type
_entity.pdbx_description
1 polymer ?
#
loop_
_entity_poly.entity_id
_entity_poly.type
_entity_poly.pdbx_seq_one_letter_code
_entity_poly.pdbx_strand_id
1 'polypeptide(L)'
;MLSRLAYSKKFRAKVSKLVRYHMFYYDVGEVTESSVRRLVRKVGQDNIADLIKLRQCDRIGSGTPKARPYRLRHFEYMTERVMQQPLSVSMLAVDGTELIEHLNLTPGPIVGALQNALLVSVLENPEHNTREYLLNRAQELKDRDPDELKRATDEILDAKEEERSTELKQKYYLT
;
A
#
# COMPACT_ATOMS: atom_id res chain seq x y z
N MET A 1 27.87 -23.33 6.12
CA MET A 1 27.00 -24.28 6.85
C MET A 1 25.90 -24.88 5.97
N LEU A 2 24.96 -24.09 5.40
CA LEU A 2 23.84 -24.65 4.60
C LEU A 2 24.23 -25.26 3.24
N SER A 3 25.35 -24.85 2.65
CA SER A 3 25.89 -25.47 1.42
C SER A 3 26.27 -26.94 1.64
N ARG A 4 26.84 -27.24 2.81
CA ARG A 4 27.24 -28.60 3.22
C ARG A 4 26.03 -29.52 3.42
N LEU A 5 24.90 -28.95 3.85
CA LEU A 5 23.64 -29.68 4.02
C LEU A 5 22.82 -29.78 2.71
N ALA A 6 23.43 -29.49 1.57
CA ALA A 6 22.85 -29.61 0.23
C ALA A 6 21.55 -28.81 -0.03
N TYR A 7 21.25 -27.77 0.77
CA TYR A 7 20.09 -26.91 0.51
C TYR A 7 20.21 -26.12 -0.81
N SER A 8 19.07 -25.89 -1.45
CA SER A 8 18.98 -25.12 -2.70
C SER A 8 19.59 -23.72 -2.56
N LYS A 9 20.12 -23.16 -3.67
CA LYS A 9 20.67 -21.80 -3.69
C LYS A 9 19.63 -20.76 -3.24
N LYS A 10 18.37 -20.92 -3.69
CA LYS A 10 17.23 -20.06 -3.32
C LYS A 10 16.98 -20.07 -1.81
N PHE A 11 16.93 -21.26 -1.20
CA PHE A 11 16.73 -21.39 0.25
C PHE A 11 17.87 -20.74 1.04
N ARG A 12 19.12 -21.00 0.64
CA ARG A 12 20.30 -20.39 1.27
C ARG A 12 20.25 -18.87 1.22
N ALA A 13 19.94 -18.30 0.05
CA ALA A 13 19.83 -16.86 -0.11
C ALA A 13 18.74 -16.25 0.78
N LYS A 14 17.58 -16.91 0.88
CA LYS A 14 16.49 -16.51 1.78
C LYS A 14 16.95 -16.51 3.24
N VAL A 15 17.50 -17.62 3.73
CA VAL A 15 17.97 -17.71 5.13
C VAL A 15 19.05 -16.68 5.42
N SER A 16 20.03 -16.50 4.52
CA SER A 16 21.07 -15.48 4.68
C SER A 16 20.49 -14.06 4.78
N LYS A 17 19.45 -13.72 4.00
CA LYS A 17 18.77 -12.42 4.12
C LYS A 17 18.06 -12.27 5.47
N LEU A 18 17.28 -13.27 5.88
CA LEU A 18 16.56 -13.24 7.16
C LEU A 18 17.53 -13.05 8.32
N VAL A 19 18.59 -13.87 8.40
CA VAL A 19 19.62 -13.76 9.45
C VAL A 19 20.35 -12.42 9.38
N ARG A 20 20.68 -11.90 8.20
CA ARG A 20 21.36 -10.61 8.07
C ARG A 20 20.51 -9.45 8.60
N TYR A 21 19.19 -9.49 8.42
CA TYR A 21 18.32 -8.34 8.67
C TYR A 21 17.41 -8.48 9.91
N HIS A 22 17.37 -9.63 10.60
CA HIS A 22 16.43 -9.85 11.71
C HIS A 22 16.65 -8.96 12.94
N MET A 23 17.87 -8.47 13.17
CA MET A 23 18.19 -7.52 14.26
C MET A 23 17.96 -6.07 13.84
N PHE A 24 16.93 -5.80 13.04
CA PHE A 24 16.61 -4.42 12.65
C PHE A 24 16.21 -3.59 13.88
N TYR A 25 16.62 -2.32 13.87
CA TYR A 25 16.20 -1.34 14.86
C TYR A 25 14.78 -0.85 14.57
N TYR A 26 13.98 -0.71 15.62
CA TYR A 26 12.63 -0.17 15.53
C TYR A 26 12.18 0.52 16.81
N ASP A 27 11.87 1.81 16.70
CA ASP A 27 11.13 2.55 17.72
C ASP A 27 10.07 3.46 17.06
N VAL A 28 8.97 3.67 17.79
CA VAL A 28 7.81 4.45 17.35
C VAL A 28 8.15 5.93 17.44
N GLY A 29 7.86 6.69 16.38
CA GLY A 29 8.23 8.09 16.27
C GLY A 29 9.62 8.33 15.68
N GLU A 30 10.55 7.39 15.85
CA GLU A 30 11.90 7.49 15.24
C GLU A 30 11.97 6.83 13.87
N VAL A 31 11.43 5.62 13.72
CA VAL A 31 11.50 4.89 12.46
C VAL A 31 10.40 5.33 11.51
N THR A 32 10.80 6.05 10.46
CA THR A 32 9.91 6.52 9.39
C THR A 32 9.53 5.42 8.40
N GLU A 33 8.44 5.63 7.66
CA GLU A 33 8.06 4.77 6.54
C GLU A 33 9.20 4.53 5.54
N SER A 34 10.01 5.57 5.27
CA SER A 34 11.13 5.47 4.33
C SER A 34 12.14 4.40 4.76
N SER A 35 12.36 4.28 6.08
CA SER A 35 13.23 3.25 6.67
C SER A 35 12.61 1.87 6.53
N VAL A 36 11.31 1.73 6.75
CA VAL A 36 10.58 0.47 6.55
C VAL A 36 10.61 0.06 5.07
N ARG A 37 10.34 0.97 4.12
CA ARG A 37 10.47 0.72 2.67
C ARG A 37 11.87 0.25 2.28
N ARG A 38 12.93 0.86 2.85
CA ARG A 38 14.31 0.41 2.63
C ARG A 38 14.55 -1.00 3.15
N LEU A 39 14.02 -1.35 4.32
CA LEU A 39 14.13 -2.70 4.88
C LEU A 39 13.40 -3.71 4.00
N VAL A 40 12.16 -3.42 3.60
CA VAL A 40 11.34 -4.24 2.70
C VAL A 40 12.08 -4.51 1.38
N ARG A 41 12.69 -3.48 0.77
CA ARG A 41 13.49 -3.67 -0.46
C ARG A 41 14.72 -4.56 -0.26
N LYS A 42 15.44 -4.41 0.85
CA LYS A 42 16.64 -5.22 1.16
C LYS A 42 16.30 -6.69 1.41
N VAL A 43 15.21 -6.94 2.13
CA VAL A 43 14.77 -8.29 2.54
C VAL A 43 13.99 -8.97 1.41
N GLY A 44 13.25 -8.21 0.61
CA GLY A 44 12.29 -8.67 -0.39
C GLY A 44 10.91 -8.85 0.23
N GLN A 45 9.87 -8.40 -0.48
CA GLN A 45 8.47 -8.42 0.00
C GLN A 45 8.04 -9.83 0.45
N ASP A 46 8.37 -10.86 -0.34
CA ASP A 46 8.05 -12.27 -0.03
C ASP A 46 8.66 -12.80 1.27
N ASN A 47 9.70 -12.15 1.81
CA ASN A 47 10.41 -12.60 3.01
C ASN A 47 10.04 -11.80 4.26
N ILE A 48 9.21 -10.76 4.15
CA ILE A 48 8.93 -9.85 5.26
C ILE A 48 8.11 -10.53 6.35
N ALA A 49 7.11 -11.33 5.98
CA ALA A 49 6.35 -12.13 6.93
C ALA A 49 7.26 -13.07 7.73
N ASP A 50 8.22 -13.73 7.06
CA ASP A 50 9.19 -14.60 7.72
C ASP A 50 10.18 -13.84 8.61
N LEU A 51 10.56 -12.60 8.23
CA LEU A 51 11.40 -11.74 9.05
C LEU A 51 10.71 -11.37 10.36
N ILE A 52 9.43 -10.99 10.29
CA ILE A 52 8.59 -10.69 11.46
C ILE A 52 8.47 -11.94 12.34
N LYS A 53 8.17 -13.10 11.74
CA LYS A 53 8.05 -14.37 12.46
C LYS A 53 9.37 -14.75 13.15
N LEU A 54 10.51 -14.58 12.48
CA LEU A 54 11.82 -14.82 13.08
C LEU A 54 12.05 -13.92 14.30
N ARG A 55 11.65 -12.64 14.24
CA ARG A 55 11.71 -11.72 15.38
C ARG A 55 10.81 -12.14 16.54
N GLN A 56 9.62 -12.68 16.25
CA GLN A 56 8.74 -13.25 17.28
C GLN A 56 9.39 -14.47 17.94
N CYS A 57 9.98 -15.38 17.16
CA CYS A 57 10.68 -16.57 17.67
C CYS A 57 11.88 -16.20 18.56
N ASP A 58 12.68 -15.22 18.15
CA ASP A 58 13.83 -14.70 18.92
C ASP A 58 13.40 -14.18 20.30
N ARG A 59 12.27 -13.46 20.35
CA ARG A 59 11.67 -12.96 21.60
C ARG A 59 11.14 -14.06 22.50
N ILE A 60 10.52 -15.09 21.93
CA ILE A 60 10.04 -16.27 22.67
C ILE A 60 11.25 -17.01 23.26
N GLY A 61 12.27 -17.28 22.44
CA GLY A 61 13.49 -17.97 22.86
C GLY A 61 14.27 -17.21 23.94
N SER A 62 14.17 -15.88 23.96
CA SER A 62 14.77 -15.01 24.97
C SER A 62 13.96 -14.91 26.28
N GLY A 63 12.85 -15.66 26.41
CA GLY A 63 12.03 -15.67 27.63
C GLY A 63 11.27 -14.37 27.88
N THR A 64 11.05 -13.54 26.86
CA THR A 64 10.33 -12.28 27.06
C THR A 64 8.84 -12.54 27.34
N PRO A 65 8.19 -11.75 28.22
CA PRO A 65 6.79 -12.00 28.60
C PRO A 65 5.78 -11.92 27.44
N LYS A 66 6.12 -11.19 26.38
CA LYS A 66 5.26 -10.98 25.21
C LYS A 66 6.06 -11.22 23.92
N ALA A 67 5.67 -12.25 23.19
CA ALA A 67 6.19 -12.56 21.85
C ALA A 67 5.92 -11.42 20.86
N ARG A 68 4.73 -10.80 20.94
CA ARG A 68 4.25 -9.75 20.04
C ARG A 68 3.94 -8.44 20.80
N PRO A 69 4.97 -7.68 21.24
CA PRO A 69 4.79 -6.42 21.96
C PRO A 69 4.24 -5.32 21.03
N TYR A 70 3.81 -4.20 21.62
CA TYR A 70 3.29 -3.03 20.88
C TYR A 70 4.22 -2.59 19.74
N ARG A 71 5.53 -2.45 20.00
CA ARG A 71 6.52 -2.06 18.97
C ARG A 71 6.51 -3.00 17.76
N LEU A 72 6.38 -4.31 17.98
CA LEU A 72 6.37 -5.27 16.87
C LEU A 72 5.05 -5.18 16.08
N ARG A 73 3.92 -4.99 16.76
CA ARG A 73 2.63 -4.72 16.10
C ARG A 73 2.65 -3.45 15.29
N HIS A 74 3.26 -2.39 15.81
CA HIS A 74 3.42 -1.11 15.11
C HIS A 74 4.35 -1.26 13.89
N PHE A 75 5.41 -2.07 13.99
CA PHE A 75 6.24 -2.40 12.83
C PHE A 75 5.47 -3.18 11.76
N GLU A 76 4.66 -4.17 12.15
CA GLU A 76 3.81 -4.92 11.22
C GLU A 76 2.82 -4.00 10.50
N TYR A 77 2.14 -3.11 11.24
CA TYR A 77 1.29 -2.05 10.70
C TYR A 77 2.02 -1.17 9.69
N MET A 78 3.19 -0.61 10.06
CA MET A 78 3.96 0.24 9.15
C MET A 78 4.40 -0.51 7.90
N THR A 79 4.74 -1.79 8.04
CA THR A 79 5.16 -2.64 6.94
C THR A 79 4.02 -2.89 5.97
N GLU A 80 2.82 -3.23 6.46
CA GLU A 80 1.65 -3.39 5.61
C GLU A 80 1.26 -2.05 4.96
N ARG A 81 1.25 -0.96 5.72
CA ARG A 81 0.94 0.38 5.22
C ARG A 81 1.81 0.78 4.04
N VAL A 82 3.13 0.58 4.13
CA VAL A 82 4.06 0.95 3.04
C VAL A 82 4.06 -0.05 1.87
N MET A 83 3.48 -1.24 2.06
CA MET A 83 3.31 -2.23 1.01
C MET A 83 2.01 -2.05 0.25
N GLN A 84 0.97 -1.49 0.88
CA GLN A 84 -0.26 -1.13 0.18
C GLN A 84 -0.01 0.07 -0.76
N GLN A 85 -0.65 0.05 -1.94
CA GLN A 85 -0.55 1.15 -2.90
C GLN A 85 -1.39 2.35 -2.42
N PRO A 86 -0.93 3.61 -2.59
CA PRO A 86 -1.74 4.79 -2.32
C PRO A 86 -2.95 4.82 -3.25
N LEU A 87 -4.09 5.37 -2.80
CA LEU A 87 -5.24 5.53 -3.69
C LEU A 87 -4.85 6.54 -4.77
N SER A 88 -4.78 6.08 -6.02
CA SER A 88 -4.22 6.87 -7.10
C SER A 88 -4.94 6.57 -8.40
N VAL A 89 -5.08 7.61 -9.23
CA VAL A 89 -5.63 7.52 -10.59
C VAL A 89 -4.88 6.51 -11.48
N SER A 90 -3.63 6.15 -11.13
CA SER A 90 -2.88 5.08 -11.79
C SER A 90 -3.48 3.68 -11.63
N MET A 91 -4.46 3.51 -10.72
CA MET A 91 -5.21 2.27 -10.54
C MET A 91 -6.33 2.09 -11.58
N LEU A 92 -6.69 3.16 -12.31
CA LEU A 92 -7.75 3.13 -13.31
C LEU A 92 -7.32 2.35 -14.56
N ALA A 93 -8.28 1.67 -15.19
CA ALA A 93 -8.09 0.98 -16.46
C ALA A 93 -7.98 1.92 -17.66
N VAL A 94 -8.16 3.23 -17.45
CA VAL A 94 -7.98 4.30 -18.45
C VAL A 94 -7.06 5.37 -17.89
N ASP A 95 -6.23 5.95 -18.74
CA ASP A 95 -5.38 7.07 -18.37
C ASP A 95 -5.97 8.42 -18.84
N GLY A 96 -5.27 9.52 -18.51
CA GLY A 96 -5.73 10.86 -18.86
C GLY A 96 -5.69 11.13 -20.36
N THR A 97 -4.76 10.48 -21.08
CA THR A 97 -4.62 10.61 -22.54
C THR A 97 -5.83 10.00 -23.23
N GLU A 98 -6.26 8.80 -22.81
CA GLU A 98 -7.45 8.15 -23.33
C GLU A 98 -8.72 8.98 -23.10
N LEU A 99 -8.84 9.61 -21.94
CA LEU A 99 -9.97 10.51 -21.65
C LEU A 99 -9.97 11.73 -22.57
N ILE A 100 -8.80 12.34 -22.79
CA ILE A 100 -8.63 13.49 -23.68
C ILE A 100 -9.05 13.14 -25.10
N GLU A 101 -8.53 12.04 -25.65
CA GLU A 101 -8.78 11.60 -27.01
C GLU A 101 -10.24 11.18 -27.21
N HIS A 102 -10.81 10.41 -26.28
CA HIS A 102 -12.16 9.88 -26.44
C HIS A 102 -13.26 10.94 -26.27
N LEU A 103 -13.04 11.90 -25.36
CA LEU A 103 -14.03 12.92 -25.03
C LEU A 103 -13.79 14.25 -25.76
N ASN A 104 -12.73 14.35 -26.57
CA ASN A 104 -12.27 15.58 -27.23
C ASN A 104 -12.05 16.74 -26.24
N LEU A 105 -11.46 16.44 -25.08
CA LEU A 105 -11.19 17.45 -24.05
C LEU A 105 -9.91 18.21 -24.34
N THR A 106 -9.84 19.47 -23.91
CA THR A 106 -8.57 20.18 -23.83
C THR A 106 -7.79 19.72 -22.59
N PRO A 107 -6.47 19.49 -22.70
CA PRO A 107 -5.65 19.18 -21.53
C PRO A 107 -5.78 20.28 -20.47
N GLY A 108 -6.12 19.91 -19.24
CA GLY A 108 -6.37 20.87 -18.17
C GLY A 108 -6.88 20.24 -16.88
N PRO A 109 -7.25 21.07 -15.88
CA PRO A 109 -7.69 20.61 -14.55
C PRO A 109 -8.87 19.64 -14.58
N ILE A 110 -9.75 19.77 -15.57
CA ILE A 110 -10.92 18.89 -15.77
C ILE A 110 -10.52 17.42 -15.91
N VAL A 111 -9.40 17.11 -16.56
CA VAL A 111 -8.96 15.71 -16.75
C VAL A 111 -8.61 15.07 -15.41
N GLY A 112 -7.89 15.79 -14.54
CA GLY A 112 -7.57 15.31 -13.20
C GLY A 112 -8.82 15.16 -12.33
N ALA A 113 -9.75 16.11 -12.39
CA ALA A 113 -11.03 16.05 -11.67
C ALA A 113 -11.87 14.84 -12.11
N LEU A 114 -11.92 14.55 -13.42
CA LEU A 114 -12.58 13.36 -13.95
C LEU A 114 -11.91 12.07 -13.47
N GLN A 115 -10.58 11.98 -13.53
CA GLN A 115 -9.87 10.80 -13.03
C GLN A 115 -10.13 10.56 -11.54
N ASN A 116 -10.16 11.61 -10.71
CA ASN A 116 -10.50 11.46 -9.30
C ASN A 116 -11.96 10.97 -9.11
N ALA A 117 -12.91 11.48 -9.89
CA ALA A 117 -14.30 11.02 -9.83
C ALA A 117 -14.48 9.57 -10.26
N LEU A 118 -13.75 9.15 -11.30
CA LEU A 118 -13.69 7.76 -11.73
C LEU A 118 -13.06 6.86 -10.66
N LEU A 119 -11.99 7.32 -10.02
CA LEU A 119 -11.35 6.59 -8.92
C LEU A 119 -12.34 6.36 -7.77
N VAL A 120 -13.10 7.37 -7.36
CA VAL A 120 -14.16 7.21 -6.35
C VAL A 120 -15.16 6.12 -6.76
N SER A 121 -15.60 6.11 -8.01
CA SER A 121 -16.55 5.10 -8.52
C SER A 121 -15.99 3.67 -8.49
N VAL A 122 -14.69 3.51 -8.74
CA VAL A 122 -13.98 2.22 -8.69
C VAL A 122 -13.74 1.76 -7.25
N LEU A 123 -13.53 2.70 -6.32
CA LEU A 123 -13.37 2.38 -4.90
C LEU A 123 -14.69 1.92 -4.27
N GLU A 124 -15.82 2.42 -4.75
CA GLU A 124 -17.15 1.93 -4.34
C GLU A 124 -17.46 0.55 -4.91
N ASN A 125 -17.16 0.31 -6.19
CA ASN A 125 -17.29 -0.99 -6.81
C ASN A 125 -16.10 -1.30 -7.74
N PRO A 126 -15.18 -2.19 -7.34
CA PRO A 126 -14.01 -2.56 -8.14
C PRO A 126 -14.34 -3.11 -9.53
N GLU A 127 -15.53 -3.68 -9.74
CA GLU A 127 -15.97 -4.20 -11.04
C GLU A 127 -16.17 -3.10 -12.09
N HIS A 128 -16.32 -1.85 -11.65
CA HIS A 128 -16.40 -0.68 -12.53
C HIS A 128 -15.07 -0.30 -13.18
N ASN A 129 -13.95 -0.91 -12.78
CA ASN A 129 -12.64 -0.64 -13.35
C ASN A 129 -12.44 -1.28 -14.73
N THR A 130 -13.36 -1.01 -15.65
CA THR A 130 -13.32 -1.45 -17.04
C THR A 130 -13.30 -0.23 -17.95
N ARG A 131 -12.57 -0.33 -19.05
CA ARG A 131 -12.42 0.76 -20.02
C ARG A 131 -13.77 1.33 -20.46
N GLU A 132 -14.71 0.47 -20.83
CA GLU A 132 -16.03 0.87 -21.32
C GLU A 132 -16.83 1.65 -20.27
N TYR A 133 -16.91 1.13 -19.04
CA TYR A 133 -17.63 1.81 -17.96
C TYR A 133 -17.02 3.18 -17.66
N LEU A 134 -15.69 3.25 -17.55
CA LEU A 134 -14.98 4.48 -17.18
C LEU A 134 -15.13 5.57 -18.24
N LEU A 135 -15.09 5.23 -19.53
CA LEU A 135 -15.29 6.19 -20.61
C LEU A 135 -16.73 6.73 -20.63
N ASN A 136 -17.72 5.85 -20.48
CA ASN A 136 -19.13 6.25 -20.40
C ASN A 136 -19.38 7.15 -19.19
N ARG A 137 -18.84 6.78 -18.03
CA ARG A 137 -18.98 7.57 -16.81
C ARG A 137 -18.29 8.93 -16.92
N ALA A 138 -17.12 9.00 -17.55
CA ALA A 138 -16.43 10.26 -17.77
C ALA A 138 -17.21 11.18 -18.72
N GLN A 139 -17.86 10.61 -19.75
CA GLN A 139 -18.72 11.35 -20.67
C GLN A 139 -19.93 11.98 -19.97
N GLU A 140 -20.49 11.35 -18.94
CA GLU A 140 -21.59 11.91 -18.12
C GLU A 140 -21.12 13.07 -17.22
N LEU A 141 -19.85 13.07 -16.81
CA LEU A 141 -19.29 13.99 -15.84
C LEU A 141 -18.57 15.19 -16.48
N LYS A 142 -18.24 15.13 -17.78
CA LYS A 142 -17.36 16.10 -18.46
C LYS A 142 -17.87 17.55 -18.45
N ASP A 143 -19.19 17.74 -18.39
CA ASP A 143 -19.83 19.07 -18.45
C ASP A 143 -20.01 19.70 -17.06
N ARG A 144 -19.57 19.01 -15.99
CA ARG A 144 -19.60 19.55 -14.63
C ARG A 144 -18.46 20.53 -14.37
N ASP A 145 -18.66 21.38 -13.38
CA ASP A 145 -17.62 22.29 -12.92
C ASP A 145 -16.40 21.51 -12.37
N PRO A 146 -15.19 21.73 -12.90
CA PRO A 146 -13.99 21.00 -12.47
C PRO A 146 -13.65 21.20 -10.99
N ASP A 147 -13.87 22.41 -10.45
CA ASP A 147 -13.49 22.76 -9.08
C ASP A 147 -14.48 22.18 -8.07
N GLU A 148 -15.76 22.10 -8.41
CA GLU A 148 -16.77 21.37 -7.64
C GLU A 148 -16.49 19.87 -7.64
N LEU A 149 -16.26 19.28 -8.81
CA LEU A 149 -15.91 17.86 -8.95
C LEU A 149 -14.70 17.52 -8.09
N LYS A 150 -13.63 18.30 -8.23
CA LYS A 150 -12.39 18.08 -7.49
C LYS A 150 -12.60 18.12 -5.98
N ARG A 151 -13.29 19.15 -5.46
CA ARG A 151 -13.57 19.26 -4.02
C ARG A 151 -14.36 18.07 -3.50
N ALA A 152 -15.43 17.69 -4.20
CA ALA A 152 -16.25 16.54 -3.80
C ALA A 152 -15.45 15.24 -3.81
N THR A 153 -14.56 15.05 -4.79
CA THR A 153 -13.75 13.82 -4.87
C THR A 153 -12.62 13.78 -3.85
N ASP A 154 -11.95 14.92 -3.60
CA ASP A 154 -10.83 14.99 -2.67
C ASP A 154 -11.32 14.66 -1.25
N GLU A 155 -12.47 15.19 -0.83
CA GLU A 155 -13.09 14.86 0.46
C GLU A 155 -13.39 13.36 0.62
N ILE A 156 -13.91 12.72 -0.43
CA ILE A 156 -14.22 11.28 -0.39
C ILE A 156 -12.94 10.44 -0.37
N LEU A 157 -11.94 10.79 -1.19
CA LEU A 157 -10.67 10.08 -1.24
C LEU A 157 -9.92 10.18 0.09
N ASP A 158 -9.88 11.36 0.70
CA ASP A 158 -9.28 11.58 2.01
C ASP A 158 -9.99 10.75 3.10
N ALA A 159 -11.33 10.75 3.11
CA ALA A 159 -12.12 9.93 4.03
C ALA A 159 -11.86 8.44 3.84
N LYS A 160 -11.72 7.97 2.58
CA LYS A 160 -11.40 6.58 2.25
C LYS A 160 -9.98 6.19 2.68
N GLU A 161 -9.02 7.08 2.54
CA GLU A 161 -7.66 6.84 3.06
C GLU A 161 -7.63 6.78 4.59
N GLU A 162 -8.39 7.64 5.27
CA GLU A 162 -8.50 7.63 6.73
C GLU A 162 -9.21 6.37 7.25
N GLU A 163 -10.29 5.93 6.59
CA GLU A 163 -10.98 4.67 6.86
C GLU A 163 -9.99 3.49 6.76
N ARG A 164 -9.30 3.36 5.63
CA ARG A 164 -8.30 2.31 5.40
C ARG A 164 -7.16 2.35 6.42
N SER A 165 -6.70 3.55 6.79
CA SER A 165 -5.67 3.74 7.83
C SER A 165 -6.17 3.28 9.20
N THR A 166 -7.42 3.57 9.54
CA THR A 166 -8.05 3.21 10.81
C THR A 166 -8.28 1.71 10.92
N GLU A 167 -8.83 1.08 9.88
CA GLU A 167 -8.98 -0.38 9.79
C GLU A 167 -7.64 -1.09 9.97
N LEU A 168 -6.58 -0.56 9.34
CA LEU A 168 -5.25 -1.13 9.45
C LEU A 168 -4.69 -0.98 10.88
N LYS A 169 -4.91 0.15 11.55
CA LYS A 169 -4.52 0.32 12.97
C LYS A 169 -5.28 -0.66 13.87
N GLN A 170 -6.58 -0.86 13.64
CA GLN A 170 -7.41 -1.81 14.39
C GLN A 170 -6.94 -3.25 14.20
N LYS A 171 -6.62 -3.68 12.97
CA LYS A 171 -6.04 -4.99 12.65
C LYS A 171 -4.80 -5.31 13.49
N TYR A 172 -4.01 -4.29 13.80
CA TYR A 172 -2.78 -4.40 14.59
C TYR A 172 -2.95 -4.01 16.07
N TYR A 173 -4.19 -3.77 16.52
CA TYR A 173 -4.56 -3.38 17.90
C TYR A 173 -3.82 -2.14 18.39
N LEU A 174 -3.60 -1.16 17.50
CA LEU A 174 -2.85 0.07 17.79
C LEU A 174 -3.74 1.20 18.32
N THR A 175 -5.05 1.05 18.18
CA THR A 175 -6.12 1.87 18.76
C THR A 175 -6.50 1.38 20.14
#